data_AF-A0A7C5WX12-F1
#
_entry.id   AF-A0A7C5WX12-F1
#
_cell.length_a   1.000
_cell.length_b   1.000
_cell.length_c   1.000
_cell.angle_alpha   90.00
_cell.angle_beta   90.00
_cell.angle_gamma   90.00
#
_symmetry.space_group_name_H-M   'P 1'
#
loop_
_entity.id
_entity.type
_entity.pdbx_description
1 polymer ?
#
loop_
_entity_poly.entity_id
_entity_poly.type
_entity_poly.pdbx_seq_one_letter_code
_entity_poly.pdbx_strand_id
1 'polypeptide(L)'
;MKIRAQKQIIESILINLQPFLEKKDASQITSHILFQTQGEKCIIKATDNEIGLSITTDHILIESEGSFTANGKKLLDIVRILKDDEIV
;
A
#
# COMPACT_ATOMS: atom_id res chain seq x y z
N MET A 1 -4.52 13.08 0.39
CA MET A 1 -4.48 12.01 -0.63
C MET A 1 -5.86 11.38 -0.74
N LYS A 2 -6.35 11.23 -1.97
CA LYS A 2 -7.60 10.53 -2.31
C LYS A 2 -7.36 9.71 -3.58
N ILE A 3 -7.57 8.40 -3.52
CA ILE A 3 -7.27 7.46 -4.60
C ILE A 3 -8.41 6.46 -4.77
N ARG A 4 -8.55 5.89 -5.98
CA ARG A 4 -9.52 4.85 -6.29
C ARG A 4 -8.88 3.72 -7.05
N ALA A 5 -9.20 2.48 -6.68
CA ALA A 5 -8.64 1.30 -7.35
C ALA A 5 -9.53 0.07 -7.14
N GLN A 6 -9.47 -0.86 -8.10
CA GLN A 6 -10.06 -2.18 -7.93
C GLN A 6 -9.41 -2.89 -6.75
N LYS A 7 -10.21 -3.49 -5.85
CA LYS A 7 -9.72 -4.20 -4.66
C LYS A 7 -8.56 -5.14 -4.98
N GLN A 8 -8.65 -5.94 -6.04
CA GLN A 8 -7.64 -6.94 -6.39
C GLN A 8 -6.26 -6.33 -6.68
N ILE A 9 -6.23 -5.09 -7.18
CA ILE A 9 -4.98 -4.36 -7.46
C ILE A 9 -4.30 -4.01 -6.13
N ILE A 10 -5.07 -3.41 -5.21
CA ILE A 10 -4.57 -3.07 -3.87
C ILE A 10 -4.17 -4.34 -3.11
N GLU A 11 -4.99 -5.38 -3.14
CA GLU A 11 -4.70 -6.65 -2.46
C GLU A 11 -3.41 -7.30 -2.96
N SER A 12 -3.24 -7.39 -4.29
CA SER A 12 -2.03 -7.95 -4.90
C SER A 12 -0.76 -7.16 -4.52
N ILE A 13 -0.84 -5.83 -4.56
CA ILE A 13 0.26 -4.95 -4.13
C ILE A 13 0.61 -5.22 -2.66
N LEU A 14 -0.40 -5.25 -1.79
CA LEU A 14 -0.22 -5.46 -0.35
C LEU A 14 0.36 -6.84 -0.03
N ILE A 15 -0.05 -7.90 -0.74
CA ILE A 15 0.50 -9.26 -0.59
C ILE A 15 2.00 -9.27 -0.92
N ASN A 16 2.39 -8.67 -2.05
CA ASN A 16 3.78 -8.64 -2.50
C ASN A 16 4.68 -7.82 -1.57
N LEU A 17 4.14 -6.86 -0.83
CA LEU A 17 4.90 -6.02 0.10
C LEU A 17 5.07 -6.64 1.50
N GLN A 18 4.25 -7.63 1.89
CA GLN A 18 4.31 -8.25 3.22
C GLN A 18 5.70 -8.79 3.62
N PRO A 19 6.52 -9.38 2.72
CA PRO A 19 7.83 -9.90 3.09
C PRO A 19 8.84 -8.82 3.51
N PHE A 20 8.61 -7.55 3.15
CA PHE A 20 9.55 -6.44 3.33
C PHE A 20 9.18 -5.53 4.51
N LEU A 21 8.33 -6.00 5.41
CA LEU A 21 7.88 -5.27 6.59
C LEU A 21 8.39 -5.95 7.84
N GLU A 22 8.70 -5.15 8.87
CA GLU A 22 8.89 -5.71 10.19
C GLU A 22 7.53 -6.07 10.81
N LYS A 23 7.38 -7.33 11.24
CA LYS A 23 6.08 -7.92 11.60
C LYS A 23 5.83 -7.99 13.11
N LYS A 24 6.87 -7.83 13.92
CA LYS A 24 6.78 -8.03 15.38
C LYS A 24 6.22 -6.81 16.11
N ASP A 25 6.62 -5.61 15.69
CA ASP A 25 6.26 -4.36 16.36
C ASP A 25 5.51 -3.42 15.41
N ALA A 26 4.19 -3.31 15.62
CA ALA A 26 3.30 -2.48 14.82
C ALA A 26 3.50 -0.96 15.06
N SER A 27 4.26 -0.57 16.08
CA SER A 27 4.59 0.83 16.34
C SER A 27 5.76 1.33 15.49
N GLN A 28 6.59 0.43 14.96
CA GLN A 28 7.70 0.79 14.07
C GLN A 28 7.19 1.23 12.71
N ILE A 29 7.80 2.27 12.15
CA ILE A 29 7.46 2.75 10.80
C ILE A 29 7.77 1.72 9.71
N THR A 30 8.74 0.81 9.95
CA THR A 30 9.07 -0.31 9.06
C THR A 30 8.00 -1.41 9.04
N SER A 31 6.99 -1.35 9.91
CA SER A 31 5.78 -2.19 9.81
C SER A 31 4.70 -1.57 8.92
N HIS A 32 4.96 -0.38 8.36
CA HIS A 32 4.03 0.36 7.51
C HIS A 32 4.47 0.35 6.04
N ILE A 33 3.49 0.46 5.17
CA ILE A 33 3.66 0.65 3.73
C ILE A 33 3.47 2.13 3.43
N LEU A 34 4.39 2.71 2.65
CA LEU A 34 4.26 4.07 2.13
C LEU A 34 3.44 4.04 0.84
N PHE A 35 2.45 4.91 0.74
CA PHE A 35 1.76 5.27 -0.49
C PHE A 35 2.10 6.72 -0.83
N GLN A 36 2.45 6.98 -2.08
CA GLN A 36 2.76 8.32 -2.56
C GLN A 36 2.32 8.49 -4.01
N THR A 37 1.69 9.61 -4.33
CA THR A 37 1.39 10.00 -5.71
C THR A 37 2.56 10.75 -6.34
N GLN A 38 2.82 10.52 -7.61
CA GLN A 38 3.77 11.30 -8.41
C GLN A 38 3.23 11.43 -9.84
N GLY A 39 2.59 12.56 -10.13
CA GLY A 39 1.84 12.74 -11.37
C GLY A 39 0.70 11.72 -11.47
N GLU A 40 0.62 11.01 -12.59
CA GLU A 40 -0.42 10.00 -12.84
C GLU A 40 -0.12 8.61 -12.23
N LYS A 41 0.94 8.50 -11.42
CA LYS A 41 1.39 7.21 -10.87
C LYS A 41 1.32 7.21 -9.35
N CYS A 42 0.94 6.06 -8.80
CA CYS A 42 1.15 5.74 -7.39
C CYS A 42 2.43 4.93 -7.22
N ILE A 43 3.20 5.32 -6.22
CA ILE A 43 4.42 4.66 -5.78
C ILE A 43 4.13 4.08 -4.39
N ILE A 44 4.22 2.76 -4.27
CA ILE A 44 3.95 2.02 -3.03
C ILE A 44 5.23 1.30 -2.60
N LYS A 45 5.67 1.51 -1.35
CA LYS A 45 6.96 1.02 -0.85
C LYS A 45 6.86 0.34 0.51
N ALA A 46 7.69 -0.68 0.72
CA ALA A 46 7.94 -1.31 2.01
C ALA A 46 9.44 -1.60 2.15
N THR A 47 9.98 -1.45 3.36
CA THR A 47 11.37 -1.78 3.69
C THR A 47 11.56 -1.98 5.19
N ASP A 48 12.54 -2.81 5.54
CA ASP A 48 13.03 -3.05 6.91
C ASP A 48 14.40 -2.40 7.17
N ASN A 49 14.87 -1.52 6.27
CA ASN A 49 16.21 -0.92 6.19
C ASN A 49 17.34 -1.82 5.66
N GLU A 50 17.09 -3.10 5.41
CA GLU A 50 18.07 -4.00 4.78
C GLU A 50 17.66 -4.31 3.34
N ILE A 51 16.38 -4.61 3.14
CA ILE A 51 15.78 -4.88 1.84
C ILE A 51 14.45 -4.14 1.71
N GLY A 52 14.02 -3.91 0.47
CA GLY A 52 12.74 -3.25 0.22
C GLY A 52 12.21 -3.53 -1.18
N LEU A 53 10.94 -3.25 -1.36
CA LEU A 53 10.25 -3.33 -2.64
C LEU A 53 9.52 -2.01 -2.90
N SER A 54 9.65 -1.50 -4.13
CA SER A 54 8.95 -0.33 -4.63
C SER A 54 8.14 -0.73 -5.85
N ILE A 55 6.82 -0.57 -5.77
CA ILE A 55 5.88 -0.81 -6.87
C ILE A 55 5.41 0.54 -7.38
N THR A 56 5.55 0.77 -8.68
CA THR A 56 5.04 1.97 -9.35
C THR A 56 3.95 1.56 -10.33
N THR A 57 2.77 2.15 -10.24
CA THR A 57 1.62 1.79 -11.07
C THR A 57 0.75 2.99 -11.40
N ASP A 58 0.14 2.98 -12.59
CA ASP A 58 -0.91 3.89 -13.07
C ASP A 58 -2.32 3.25 -12.98
N HIS A 59 -2.44 2.05 -12.41
CA HIS A 59 -3.73 1.37 -12.20
C HIS A 59 -4.50 1.84 -10.96
N ILE A 60 -4.05 2.93 -10.33
CA ILE A 60 -4.71 3.58 -9.19
C ILE A 60 -5.06 4.99 -9.63
N LEU A 61 -6.35 5.30 -9.69
CA LEU A 61 -6.84 6.63 -10.04
C LEU A 61 -6.53 7.60 -8.90
N ILE A 62 -5.94 8.74 -9.23
CA ILE A 62 -5.55 9.78 -8.27
C ILE A 62 -6.55 10.93 -8.37
N GLU A 63 -7.39 11.10 -7.35
CA GLU A 63 -8.33 12.23 -7.26
C GLU A 63 -7.74 13.41 -6.47
N SER A 64 -6.81 13.14 -5.54
CA SER A 64 -6.07 14.16 -4.81
C SER A 64 -4.69 13.63 -4.43
N GLU A 65 -3.65 14.36 -4.84
CA GLU A 65 -2.26 14.00 -4.55
C GLU A 65 -1.96 13.96 -3.04
N GLY A 66 -0.86 13.30 -2.71
CA GLY A 66 -0.27 13.29 -1.39
C GLY A 66 0.47 11.99 -1.10
N SER A 67 0.76 11.80 0.17
CA SER A 67 1.34 10.56 0.68
C SER A 67 0.78 10.21 2.05
N PHE A 68 0.80 8.93 2.37
CA PHE A 68 0.49 8.43 3.70
C PHE A 68 1.23 7.12 3.96
N THR A 69 1.31 6.74 5.22
CA THR A 69 1.74 5.40 5.63
C THR A 69 0.59 4.69 6.34
N ALA A 70 0.54 3.37 6.21
CA ALA A 70 -0.41 2.54 6.94
C ALA A 70 0.22 1.20 7.30
N ASN A 71 -0.14 0.63 8.45
CA ASN A 71 0.38 -0.65 8.88
C ASN A 71 0.02 -1.73 7.85
N GLY A 72 1.02 -2.38 7.27
CA GLY A 72 0.83 -3.21 6.08
C GLY A 72 0.05 -4.50 6.35
N LYS A 73 0.24 -5.10 7.53
CA LYS A 73 -0.53 -6.31 7.91
C LYS A 73 -2.00 -5.97 8.13
N LYS A 74 -2.28 -4.95 8.96
CA LYS A 74 -3.65 -4.54 9.28
C LYS A 74 -4.40 -4.08 8.03
N LEU A 75 -3.74 -3.32 7.16
CA LEU A 75 -4.35 -2.87 5.91
C LEU A 75 -4.71 -4.04 4.99
N LEU A 76 -3.82 -5.04 4.84
CA LEU A 76 -4.11 -6.24 4.06
C LEU A 76 -5.27 -7.04 4.65
N ASP A 77 -5.32 -7.22 5.97
CA ASP A 77 -6.40 -7.93 6.65
C ASP A 77 -7.76 -7.23 6.39
N ILE A 78 -7.78 -5.89 6.40
CA ILE A 78 -8.99 -5.10 6.08
C ILE A 78 -9.38 -5.28 4.60
N VAL A 79 -8.42 -5.16 3.67
CA VAL A 79 -8.71 -5.26 2.23
C VAL A 79 -9.30 -6.63 1.88
N ARG A 80 -8.79 -7.71 2.49
CA ARG A 80 -9.26 -9.09 2.25
C ARG A 80 -10.73 -9.32 2.55
N ILE A 81 -11.30 -8.63 3.53
CA ILE A 81 -12.71 -8.79 3.93
C ILE A 81 -13.67 -7.88 3.14
N LEU A 82 -13.14 -6.99 2.30
CA LEU A 82 -13.97 -6.16 1.41
C LEU A 82 -14.55 -7.00 0.27
N LYS A 83 -15.68 -6.53 -0.28
CA LYS A 83 -16.25 -7.08 -1.52
C LYS A 83 -15.32 -6.82 -2.69
N ASP A 84 -15.40 -7.67 -3.71
CA ASP A 84 -14.66 -7.55 -4.96
C ASP A 84 -15.21 -6.40 -5.82
N ASP A 85 -14.91 -5.17 -5.40
CA ASP A 85 -15.34 -3.92 -6.02
C ASP A 85 -14.24 -2.85 -5.88
N GLU A 86 -14.52 -1.63 -6.34
CA GLU A 86 -13.63 -0.49 -6.20
C GLU A 86 -13.53 0.01 -4.74
N ILE A 87 -12.32 0.37 -4.32
CA ILE A 87 -12.00 1.03 -3.05
C ILE A 87 -11.84 2.52 -3.32
N VAL A 88 -12.38 3.38 -2.44
CA VAL A 88 -12.40 4.86 -2.52
C VAL A 88 -11.90 5.50 -1.23
#